data_AF-A0A2G5BG69-F1
#
_entry.id   AF-A0A2G5BG69-F1
#
_cell.length_a   1.000
_cell.length_b   1.000
_cell.length_c   1.000
_cell.angle_alpha   90.00
_cell.angle_beta   90.00
_cell.angle_gamma   90.00
#
_symmetry.space_group_name_H-M   'P 1'
#
loop_
_entity.id
_entity.type
_entity.pdbx_description
1 polymer ?
#
loop_
_entity_poly.entity_id
_entity_poly.type
_entity_poly.pdbx_seq_one_letter_code
_entity_poly.pdbx_strand_id
1 'polypeptide(L)' 'RYECERCKKLFTRPSSLSTHMYTHTGEKPHQCSFPGCYKRFSVLSNLRRHSKLHQEPMAR' A
#
# COMPACT_ATOMS: atom_id res chain seq x y z
N ARG A 1 5.71 11.72 15.82
CA ARG A 1 6.63 10.57 15.70
C ARG A 1 5.77 9.31 15.67
N TYR A 2 6.09 8.37 14.79
CA TYR A 2 5.35 7.12 14.61
C TYR A 2 6.30 5.98 14.89
N GLU A 3 5.96 5.12 15.85
CA GLU A 3 6.83 4.04 16.30
C GLU A 3 6.41 2.70 15.69
N CYS A 4 7.37 1.91 15.26
CA CYS A 4 7.13 0.51 14.92
C CYS A 4 7.03 -0.33 16.19
N GLU A 5 5.89 -0.94 16.44
CA GLU A 5 5.68 -1.75 17.64
C GLU A 5 6.58 -2.99 17.70
N ARG A 6 7.03 -3.50 16.54
CA ARG A 6 7.89 -4.69 16.44
C ARG A 6 9.37 -4.45 16.68
N CYS A 7 9.92 -3.34 16.18
CA CYS A 7 11.36 -3.07 16.28
C CYS A 7 11.69 -1.72 16.93
N LYS A 8 10.69 -1.01 17.45
CA LYS A 8 10.81 0.28 18.16
C LYS A 8 11.46 1.39 17.34
N LYS A 9 11.54 1.19 16.02
CA LYS A 9 12.07 2.20 15.08
C LYS A 9 11.10 3.36 14.94
N LEU A 10 11.64 4.57 14.99
CA LEU A 10 10.87 5.81 14.90
C LEU A 10 10.85 6.36 13.48
N PHE A 11 9.68 6.80 13.06
CA PHE A 11 9.43 7.45 11.78
C PHE A 11 8.84 8.83 12.00
N THR A 12 9.15 9.74 11.09
CA THR A 12 8.61 11.11 11.10
C THR A 12 7.20 11.19 10.50
N ARG A 13 6.83 10.22 9.64
CA ARG A 13 5.56 10.18 8.91
C ARG A 13 4.86 8.83 9.08
N PRO A 14 3.51 8.80 9.13
CA PRO A 14 2.76 7.54 9.28
C PRO A 14 2.89 6.66 8.05
N SER A 15 2.95 7.26 6.86
CA SER A 15 3.16 6.54 5.60
C SER A 15 4.48 5.77 5.58
N SER A 16 5.54 6.33 6.18
CA SER A 16 6.84 5.68 6.30
C SER A 16 6.79 4.49 7.26
N LEU A 17 6.09 4.64 8.41
CA LEU A 17 5.82 3.51 9.32
C LEU A 17 5.02 2.41 8.62
N SER A 18 3.92 2.77 7.94
CA SER A 18 3.05 1.82 7.24
C SER A 18 3.80 1.04 6.16
N THR A 19 4.64 1.72 5.37
CA THR A 19 5.52 1.07 4.38
C THR A 19 6.54 0.17 5.06
N HIS A 20 7.10 0.60 6.20
CA HIS A 20 8.06 -0.19 6.96
C HIS A 20 7.45 -1.49 7.51
N MET A 21 6.17 -1.52 7.88
CA MET A 21 5.53 -2.75 8.37
C MET A 21 5.57 -3.92 7.35
N TYR A 22 5.78 -3.63 6.06
CA TYR A 22 6.07 -4.64 5.04
C TYR A 22 7.32 -5.47 5.36
N THR A 23 8.37 -4.86 5.95
CA THR A 23 9.61 -5.58 6.28
C THR A 23 9.39 -6.62 7.39
N HIS A 24 8.28 -6.53 8.13
CA HIS A 24 7.93 -7.48 9.17
C HIS A 24 6.87 -8.49 8.74
N THR A 25 5.89 -8.07 7.93
CA THR A 25 4.75 -8.92 7.55
C THR A 25 4.94 -9.59 6.19
N GLY A 26 5.79 -9.04 5.32
CA GLY A 26 5.79 -9.41 3.89
C GLY A 26 4.51 -9.00 3.16
N GLU A 27 3.55 -8.39 3.85
CA GLU A 27 2.26 -8.01 3.30
C GLU A 27 2.24 -6.53 2.97
N LYS A 28 1.79 -6.24 1.75
CA LYS A 28 1.59 -4.86 1.31
C LYS A 28 0.23 -4.36 1.86
N PRO A 29 0.20 -3.28 2.65
CA PRO A 29 -1.00 -2.85 3.38
C PRO A 29 -2.12 -2.38 2.45
N HIS A 30 -1.81 -1.91 1.23
CA HIS A 30 -2.81 -1.34 0.34
C HIS A 30 -3.16 -2.32 -0.79
N GLN A 31 -4.30 -3.00 -0.68
CA GLN A 31 -4.82 -3.88 -1.74
C GLN A 31 -5.67 -3.10 -2.75
N CYS A 32 -5.58 -3.47 -4.03
CA CYS A 32 -6.50 -2.97 -5.04
C CYS A 32 -7.91 -3.50 -4.79
N SER A 33 -8.89 -2.62 -4.74
CA SER A 33 -10.30 -2.97 -4.54
C SER A 33 -11.02 -3.37 -5.83
N PHE A 34 -10.34 -3.38 -6.98
CA PHE A 34 -10.97 -3.73 -8.25
C PHE A 34 -11.26 -5.25 -8.31
N PRO A 35 -12.48 -5.68 -8.67
CA PRO A 35 -12.82 -7.10 -8.75
C PRO A 35 -11.90 -7.85 -9.71
N GLY A 36 -11.35 -8.99 -9.26
CA GLY A 36 -10.38 -9.76 -10.05
C GLY A 36 -8.94 -9.20 -10.04
N CYS A 37 -8.69 -8.08 -9.37
CA CYS A 37 -7.34 -7.55 -9.16
C CYS A 37 -6.83 -7.81 -7.73
N TYR A 38 -5.83 -8.68 -7.60
CA TYR A 38 -5.20 -9.01 -6.31
C TYR A 38 -3.89 -8.25 -6.06
N LYS A 39 -3.60 -7.20 -6.84
CA LYS A 39 -2.36 -6.42 -6.68
C LYS A 39 -2.39 -5.63 -5.37
N ARG A 40 -1.32 -5.76 -4.58
CA ARG A 40 -1.10 -5.00 -3.34
C ARG A 40 0.10 -4.05 -3.49
N PHE A 41 0.07 -2.93 -2.79
CA PHE A 41 1.04 -1.84 -2.84
C PHE A 41 1.50 -1.45 -1.44
N SER A 42 2.79 -1.11 -1.31
CA SER A 42 3.38 -0.63 -0.07
C SER A 42 3.07 0.85 0.21
N VAL A 43 2.68 1.60 -0.81
CA VAL A 43 2.39 3.04 -0.73
C VAL A 43 1.07 3.36 -1.44
N LEU A 44 0.23 4.17 -0.79
CA LEU A 44 -1.10 4.56 -1.29
C LEU A 44 -1.06 5.28 -2.65
N SER A 45 -0.06 6.13 -2.92
CA SER A 45 0.08 6.84 -4.20
C SER A 45 0.27 5.86 -5.38
N ASN A 46 1.00 4.76 -5.15
CA ASN A 46 1.18 3.72 -6.16
C ASN A 46 -0.12 2.96 -6.42
N LEU A 47 -0.89 2.62 -5.36
CA LEU A 47 -2.22 2.03 -5.52
C LEU A 47 -3.13 2.96 -6.33
N ARG A 48 -3.19 4.26 -5.97
CA ARG A 48 -4.03 5.23 -6.67
C ARG A 48 -3.69 5.34 -8.16
N ARG A 49 -2.39 5.36 -8.51
CA ARG A 49 -1.95 5.34 -9.92
C ARG A 49 -2.38 4.05 -10.62
N HIS A 50 -2.22 2.91 -9.96
CA HIS A 50 -2.64 1.62 -10.51
C HIS A 50 -4.16 1.55 -10.73
N SER A 51 -4.97 2.02 -9.78
CA SER A 51 -6.44 2.00 -9.88
C SER A 51 -6.98 2.76 -11.08
N LYS A 52 -6.25 3.76 -11.60
CA LYS A 52 -6.62 4.46 -12.84
C LYS A 52 -6.62 3.54 -14.06
N LEU A 53 -5.79 2.50 -14.08
CA LEU A 53 -5.75 1.53 -15.18
C LEU A 53 -7.04 0.71 -15.28
N HIS A 54 -7.79 0.62 -14.17
CA HIS A 54 -9.09 -0.07 -14.13
C HIS A 54 -10.27 0.84 -14.45
N GLN A 55 -10.04 2.16 -14.53
CA GLN A 55 -11.06 3.14 -14.90
C GLN A 55 -11.17 3.30 -16.41
N GLU A 56 -10.19 2.81 -17.17
CA GLU A 56 -10.32 2.71 -18.63
C GLU A 56 -11.41 1.68 -18.91
N PRO A 57 -12.57 2.09 -19.47
CA PRO A 57 -13.56 1.11 -19.87
C PRO A 57 -12.90 0.24 -20.93
N MET A 58 -12.86 -1.07 -20.70
CA MET A 58 -12.77 -1.99 -21.83
C MET A 58 -13.96 -1.63 -22.72
N ALA A 59 -13.67 -0.98 -23.84
CA ALA A 59 -14.62 -0.81 -24.92
C ALA A 59 -15.15 -2.21 -25.24
N ARG A 60 -16.48 -2.30 -25.22
CA ARG A 60 -17.26 -3.47 -25.60
C ARG A 60 -16.85 -4.01 -26.97
#